data_AF-A0A7W9TY37-F1
#
_entry.id   AF-A0A7W9TY37-F1
#
_cell.length_a   1.000
_cell.length_b   1.000
_cell.length_c   1.000
_cell.angle_alpha   90.00
_cell.angle_beta   90.00
_cell.angle_gamma   90.00
#
_symmetry.space_group_name_H-M   'P 1'
#
loop_
_entity.id
_entity.type
_entity.pdbx_description
1 polymer ?
#
loop_
_entity_poly.entity_id
_entity_poly.type
_entity_poly.pdbx_seq_one_letter_code
_entity_poly.pdbx_strand_id
1 'polypeptide(L)'
;MAKQDDYVKTALRLPPALHSSLTKSAAERGHSLNAEMVSRLERSYENPQAGDMARGVIRLGVELADVEQQLAEANLRLAELALCLRLAVYHIPKDVLDGDPTIKADVDEWLKDSQELLEAPDQLLREAEEKTKKFMDATKRMSEVAEQIAARRKAIEKALDTSDDIEIPVSKRSRKLDI
;
A
#
# COMPACT_ATOMS: atom_id res chain seq x y z
N MET A 1 39.73 12.43 -6.08
CA MET A 1 39.95 11.23 -5.24
C MET A 1 39.95 11.67 -3.79
N ALA A 2 39.02 11.17 -2.98
CA ALA A 2 39.01 11.41 -1.53
C ALA A 2 40.30 10.84 -0.91
N LYS A 3 40.91 11.57 0.02
CA LYS A 3 42.13 11.10 0.70
C LYS A 3 41.71 10.24 1.88
N GLN A 4 42.59 9.32 2.28
CA GLN A 4 42.30 8.38 3.38
C GLN A 4 42.01 9.10 4.72
N ASP A 5 42.45 10.36 4.85
CA ASP A 5 42.21 11.25 5.99
C ASP A 5 40.75 11.73 6.10
N ASP A 6 39.94 11.56 5.05
CA ASP A 6 38.53 11.98 5.03
C ASP A 6 37.58 10.97 5.72
N TYR A 7 38.11 9.84 6.22
CA TYR A 7 37.30 8.74 6.79
C TYR A 7 37.47 8.58 8.31
N VAL A 8 36.35 8.46 9.02
CA VAL A 8 36.34 8.07 10.45
C VAL A 8 36.45 6.55 10.57
N LYS A 9 37.46 6.07 11.31
CA LYS A 9 37.65 4.65 11.61
C LYS A 9 36.76 4.21 12.76
N THR A 10 35.84 3.29 12.49
CA THR A 10 34.93 2.73 13.50
C THR A 10 35.14 1.23 13.63
N ALA A 11 35.32 0.74 14.85
CA ALA A 11 35.39 -0.69 15.14
C ALA A 11 33.99 -1.23 15.49
N LEU A 12 33.47 -2.15 14.68
CA LEU A 12 32.14 -2.74 14.87
C LEU A 12 32.27 -4.20 15.33
N ARG A 13 31.46 -4.60 16.31
CA ARG A 13 31.32 -6.01 16.72
C ARG A 13 30.12 -6.61 16.01
N LEU A 14 30.34 -7.71 15.28
CA LEU A 14 29.31 -8.39 14.50
C LEU A 14 29.11 -9.82 15.01
N PRO A 15 27.86 -10.33 15.03
CA PRO A 15 27.60 -11.75 15.20
C PRO A 15 28.34 -12.58 14.13
N PRO A 16 28.91 -13.75 14.47
CA PRO A 16 29.72 -14.54 13.53
C PRO A 16 28.99 -14.90 12.22
N ALA A 17 27.70 -15.24 12.31
CA ALA A 17 26.88 -15.55 11.14
C ALA A 17 26.73 -14.34 10.19
N LEU A 18 26.53 -13.15 10.76
CA LEU A 18 26.39 -11.92 9.99
C LEU A 18 27.71 -11.53 9.33
N HIS A 19 28.82 -11.64 10.06
CA HIS A 19 30.15 -11.41 9.50
C HIS A 19 30.41 -12.34 8.31
N SER A 20 30.17 -13.65 8.47
CA SER A 20 30.36 -14.63 7.40
C SER A 20 29.50 -14.33 6.17
N SER A 21 28.25 -13.92 6.37
CA SER A 21 27.35 -13.57 5.27
C SER A 21 27.83 -12.32 4.51
N LEU A 22 28.32 -11.30 5.22
CA LEU A 22 28.83 -10.08 4.59
C LEU A 22 30.14 -10.34 3.84
N THR A 23 31.05 -11.15 4.41
CA THR A 23 32.30 -11.52 3.75
C THR A 23 32.02 -12.28 2.45
N LYS A 24 31.08 -13.22 2.46
CA LYS A 24 30.69 -13.96 1.25
C LYS A 24 30.11 -13.03 0.18
N SER A 25 29.19 -12.15 0.57
CA SER A 25 28.59 -11.19 -0.36
C SER A 25 29.61 -10.21 -0.94
N ALA A 26 30.59 -9.76 -0.15
CA ALA A 26 31.64 -8.88 -0.61
C ALA A 26 32.54 -9.60 -1.64
N ALA A 27 32.90 -10.86 -1.37
CA ALA A 27 33.69 -11.68 -2.29
C ALA A 27 32.96 -11.93 -3.62
N GLU A 28 31.66 -12.25 -3.58
CA GLU A 28 30.84 -12.47 -4.78
C GLU A 28 30.77 -11.23 -5.70
N ARG A 29 30.84 -10.02 -5.13
CA ARG A 29 30.78 -8.76 -5.86
C ARG A 29 32.15 -8.17 -6.18
N GLY A 30 33.24 -8.83 -5.77
CA GLY A 30 34.60 -8.31 -5.94
C GLY A 30 34.88 -7.04 -5.13
N HIS A 31 34.22 -6.89 -3.98
CA HIS A 31 34.36 -5.74 -3.09
C HIS A 31 35.10 -6.12 -1.80
N SER A 32 35.70 -5.13 -1.15
CA SER A 32 36.16 -5.31 0.23
C SER A 32 34.95 -5.39 1.17
N LEU A 33 35.12 -6.05 2.32
CA LEU A 33 34.07 -6.10 3.35
C LEU A 33 33.61 -4.70 3.77
N ASN A 34 34.54 -3.75 3.90
CA ASN A 34 34.22 -2.35 4.21
C ASN A 34 33.39 -1.70 3.11
N ALA A 35 33.75 -1.89 1.83
CA ALA A 35 33.00 -1.33 0.72
C ALA A 35 31.57 -1.89 0.65
N GLU A 36 31.40 -3.19 0.90
CA GLU A 36 30.08 -3.83 0.96
C GLU A 36 29.24 -3.31 2.14
N MET A 37 29.85 -3.09 3.31
CA MET A 37 29.16 -2.51 4.46
C MET A 37 28.71 -1.06 4.20
N VAL A 38 29.61 -0.23 3.65
CA VAL A 38 29.30 1.17 3.31
C VAL A 38 28.19 1.24 2.26
N SER A 39 28.30 0.47 1.18
CA SER A 39 27.28 0.45 0.12
C SER A 39 25.90 0.06 0.64
N ARG A 40 25.80 -0.94 1.54
CA ARG A 40 24.52 -1.32 2.15
C ARG A 40 23.97 -0.23 3.06
N LEU A 41 24.85 0.44 3.82
CA LEU A 41 24.45 1.54 4.70
C LEU A 41 23.95 2.72 3.87
N GLU A 42 24.69 3.17 2.86
CA GLU A 42 24.28 4.24 1.94
C GLU A 42 22.92 3.92 1.32
N ARG A 43 22.74 2.70 0.81
CA ARG A 43 21.48 2.24 0.23
C ARG A 43 20.32 2.20 1.24
N SER A 44 20.62 1.99 2.52
CA SER A 44 19.59 2.07 3.58
C SER A 44 19.10 3.51 3.83
N TYR A 45 19.91 4.51 3.49
CA TYR A 45 19.58 5.94 3.60
C TYR A 45 19.03 6.54 2.30
N GLU A 46 19.24 5.91 1.14
CA GLU A 46 18.75 6.40 -0.16
C GLU A 46 17.22 6.32 -0.31
N ASN A 47 16.52 5.51 0.49
CA ASN A 47 15.06 5.43 0.39
C ASN A 47 14.32 5.18 1.73
N PRO A 48 14.44 6.11 2.70
CA PRO A 48 13.76 5.97 4.00
C PRO A 48 12.24 6.01 3.82
N GLN A 49 11.77 6.84 2.88
CA GLN A 49 10.35 7.04 2.58
C GLN A 49 9.69 5.79 1.97
N ALA A 50 10.37 4.99 1.15
CA ALA A 50 9.78 3.76 0.63
C ALA A 50 9.64 2.67 1.71
N GLY A 51 10.60 2.58 2.64
CA GLY A 51 10.51 1.67 3.79
C GLY A 51 9.42 2.09 4.78
N ASP A 52 9.29 3.40 5.03
CA ASP A 52 8.26 3.95 5.92
C ASP A 52 6.86 3.89 5.31
N MET A 53 6.73 4.12 3.99
CA MET A 53 5.47 3.96 3.29
C MET A 53 5.04 2.49 3.23
N ALA A 54 5.95 1.55 2.94
CA ALA A 54 5.63 0.12 2.97
C ALA A 54 5.19 -0.34 4.37
N ARG A 55 5.88 0.09 5.43
CA ARG A 55 5.47 -0.17 6.82
C ARG A 55 4.13 0.48 7.17
N GLY A 56 3.89 1.69 6.70
CA GLY A 56 2.63 2.40 6.86
C GLY A 56 1.46 1.69 6.19
N VAL A 57 1.65 1.21 4.95
CA VAL A 57 0.65 0.43 4.20
C VAL A 57 0.34 -0.89 4.91
N ILE A 58 1.37 -1.61 5.40
CA ILE A 58 1.16 -2.84 6.18
C ILE A 58 0.37 -2.55 7.46
N ARG A 59 0.72 -1.49 8.20
CA ARG A 59 0.02 -1.12 9.42
C ARG A 59 -1.44 -0.78 9.15
N LEU A 60 -1.71 0.04 8.14
CA LEU A 60 -3.07 0.39 7.72
C LEU A 60 -3.85 -0.86 7.27
N GLY A 61 -3.21 -1.81 6.61
CA GLY A 61 -3.84 -3.08 6.24
C GLY A 61 -4.27 -3.91 7.45
N VAL A 62 -3.44 -3.95 8.50
CA VAL A 62 -3.78 -4.63 9.77
C VAL A 62 -4.91 -3.89 10.51
N GLU A 63 -4.81 -2.57 10.65
CA GLU A 63 -5.84 -1.75 11.28
C GLU A 63 -7.19 -1.88 10.54
N LEU A 64 -7.17 -1.93 9.20
CA LEU A 64 -8.37 -2.14 8.39
C LEU A 64 -8.98 -3.53 8.64
N ALA A 65 -8.16 -4.58 8.67
CA ALA A 65 -8.63 -5.94 8.93
C ALA A 65 -9.29 -6.07 10.32
N ASP A 66 -8.73 -5.41 11.34
CA ASP A 66 -9.32 -5.38 12.69
C ASP A 66 -10.70 -4.70 12.69
N VAL A 67 -10.84 -3.58 11.96
CA VAL A 67 -12.13 -2.86 11.83
C VAL A 67 -13.15 -3.70 11.06
N GLU A 68 -12.73 -4.36 9.98
CA GLU A 68 -13.59 -5.27 9.22
C GLU A 68 -14.08 -6.44 10.07
N GLN A 69 -13.21 -7.02 10.91
CA GLN A 69 -13.59 -8.06 11.85
C GLN A 69 -14.61 -7.55 12.88
N GLN A 70 -14.37 -6.37 13.48
CA GLN A 70 -15.31 -5.78 14.45
C GLN A 70 -16.68 -5.49 13.83
N LEU A 71 -16.70 -5.02 12.57
CA LEU A 71 -17.92 -4.78 11.83
C LEU A 71 -18.68 -6.09 11.56
N ALA A 72 -17.97 -7.15 11.17
CA ALA A 72 -18.57 -8.48 10.97
C ALA A 72 -19.17 -9.03 12.26
N GLU A 73 -18.48 -8.90 13.40
CA GLU A 73 -18.99 -9.31 14.72
C GLU A 73 -20.23 -8.50 15.13
N ALA A 74 -20.24 -7.19 14.90
CA ALA A 74 -21.40 -6.34 15.19
C ALA A 74 -22.62 -6.74 14.33
N ASN A 75 -22.41 -7.00 13.05
CA ASN A 75 -23.47 -7.45 12.14
C ASN A 75 -24.05 -8.81 12.56
N LEU A 76 -23.20 -9.76 12.99
CA LEU A 76 -23.67 -11.05 13.50
C LEU A 76 -24.56 -10.87 14.73
N ARG A 77 -24.15 -10.03 15.69
CA ARG A 77 -24.96 -9.73 16.89
C ARG A 77 -26.28 -9.06 16.55
N LEU A 78 -26.30 -8.15 15.58
CA LEU A 78 -27.54 -7.53 15.11
C LEU A 78 -28.48 -8.56 14.48
N ALA A 79 -27.96 -9.49 13.68
CA ALA A 79 -28.74 -10.57 13.09
C ALA A 79 -29.33 -11.51 14.16
N GLU A 80 -28.55 -11.86 15.19
CA GLU A 80 -29.02 -12.64 16.34
C GLU A 80 -30.16 -11.93 17.07
N LEU A 81 -30.01 -10.64 17.37
CA LEU A 81 -31.05 -9.83 18.02
C LEU A 81 -32.32 -9.73 17.18
N ALA A 82 -32.19 -9.49 15.87
CA ALA A 82 -33.32 -9.44 14.94
C ALA A 82 -34.08 -10.78 14.92
N LEU A 83 -33.37 -11.91 14.92
CA LEU A 83 -33.97 -13.24 15.00
C LEU A 83 -34.71 -13.45 16.34
N CYS A 84 -34.10 -13.07 17.47
CA CYS A 84 -34.72 -13.15 18.79
C CYS A 84 -36.00 -12.31 18.87
N LEU A 85 -35.99 -11.08 18.36
CA LEU A 85 -37.16 -10.21 18.31
C LEU A 85 -38.31 -10.86 17.53
N ARG A 86 -37.99 -11.40 16.36
CA ARG A 86 -38.97 -12.06 15.50
C ARG A 86 -39.55 -13.32 16.12
N LEU A 87 -38.74 -14.11 16.81
CA LEU A 87 -39.22 -15.25 17.60
C LEU A 87 -40.11 -14.81 18.76
N ALA A 88 -39.77 -13.74 19.46
CA ALA A 88 -40.59 -13.19 20.55
C ALA A 88 -41.96 -12.73 20.04
N VAL A 89 -41.99 -12.01 18.90
CA VAL A 89 -43.23 -11.57 18.24
C VAL A 89 -44.11 -12.77 17.85
N TYR A 90 -43.52 -13.85 17.32
CA TYR A 90 -44.27 -15.05 16.95
C TYR A 90 -45.00 -15.72 18.12
N HIS A 91 -44.52 -15.52 19.35
CA HIS A 91 -45.12 -16.08 20.55
C HIS A 91 -46.17 -15.17 21.20
N ILE A 92 -46.42 -13.96 20.64
CA ILE A 92 -47.48 -13.09 21.11
C ILE A 92 -48.84 -13.71 20.72
N PRO A 93 -49.76 -13.96 21.67
CA PRO A 93 -51.08 -14.48 21.35
C PRO A 93 -51.86 -13.56 20.41
N LYS A 94 -52.56 -14.15 19.44
CA LYS A 94 -53.29 -13.37 18.40
C LYS A 94 -54.39 -12.50 18.98
N ASP A 95 -55.04 -12.96 20.04
CA ASP A 95 -56.06 -12.21 20.79
C ASP A 95 -55.51 -10.93 21.44
N VAL A 96 -54.22 -10.92 21.81
CA VAL A 96 -53.54 -9.72 22.29
C VAL A 96 -53.24 -8.75 21.14
N LEU A 97 -52.76 -9.26 20.00
CA LEU A 97 -52.47 -8.45 18.82
C LEU A 97 -53.73 -7.87 18.16
N ASP A 98 -54.83 -8.63 18.14
CA ASP A 98 -56.10 -8.18 17.56
C ASP A 98 -56.94 -7.36 18.55
N GLY A 99 -56.61 -7.40 19.84
CA GLY A 99 -57.28 -6.65 20.91
C GLY A 99 -56.82 -5.19 21.03
N ASP A 100 -55.62 -4.85 20.53
CA ASP A 100 -55.07 -3.50 20.57
C ASP A 100 -54.39 -3.12 19.22
N PRO A 101 -54.98 -2.22 18.43
CA PRO A 101 -54.42 -1.77 17.15
C PRO A 101 -53.06 -1.09 17.27
N THR A 102 -52.75 -0.45 18.41
CA THR A 102 -51.48 0.23 18.63
C THR A 102 -50.37 -0.80 18.82
N ILE A 103 -50.60 -1.83 19.64
CA ILE A 103 -49.65 -2.94 19.82
C ILE A 103 -49.36 -3.64 18.48
N LYS A 104 -50.39 -3.82 17.65
CA LYS A 104 -50.24 -4.42 16.31
C LYS A 104 -49.36 -3.58 15.39
N ALA A 105 -49.58 -2.26 15.36
CA ALA A 105 -48.78 -1.35 14.55
C ALA A 105 -47.30 -1.33 14.98
N ASP A 106 -47.04 -1.27 16.28
CA ASP A 106 -45.68 -1.29 16.83
C ASP A 106 -44.95 -2.60 16.48
N VAL A 107 -45.66 -3.74 16.58
CA VAL A 107 -45.10 -5.05 16.23
C VAL A 107 -44.80 -5.17 14.73
N ASP A 108 -45.68 -4.65 13.86
CA ASP A 108 -45.45 -4.65 12.42
C ASP A 108 -44.24 -3.75 12.04
N GLU A 109 -44.09 -2.60 12.70
CA GLU A 109 -42.91 -1.72 12.56
C GLU A 109 -41.63 -2.43 12.99
N TRP A 110 -41.62 -3.07 14.17
CA TRP A 110 -40.46 -3.83 14.64
C TRP A 110 -40.09 -5.00 13.73
N LEU A 111 -41.07 -5.70 13.16
CA LEU A 111 -40.82 -6.77 12.19
C LEU A 111 -40.17 -6.22 10.92
N LYS A 112 -40.67 -5.08 10.42
CA LYS A 112 -40.10 -4.41 9.25
C LYS A 112 -38.65 -3.97 9.52
N ASP A 113 -38.39 -3.29 10.63
CA ASP A 113 -37.05 -2.83 11.01
C ASP A 113 -36.08 -4.01 11.18
N SER A 114 -36.54 -5.11 11.78
CA SER A 114 -35.73 -6.32 11.92
C SER A 114 -35.35 -6.95 10.58
N GLN A 115 -36.22 -6.83 9.57
CA GLN A 115 -35.96 -7.34 8.24
C GLN A 115 -34.97 -6.45 7.49
N GLU A 116 -35.11 -5.12 7.58
CA GLU A 116 -34.13 -4.17 7.02
C GLU A 116 -32.73 -4.38 7.63
N LEU A 117 -32.65 -4.63 8.95
CA LEU A 117 -31.38 -4.95 9.63
C LEU A 117 -30.74 -6.27 9.16
N LEU A 118 -31.52 -7.26 8.74
CA LEU A 118 -31.01 -8.53 8.19
C LEU A 118 -30.54 -8.38 6.74
N GLU A 119 -31.11 -7.44 5.98
CA GLU A 119 -30.77 -7.21 4.57
C GLU A 119 -29.62 -6.17 4.39
N ALA A 120 -29.40 -5.30 5.37
CA ALA A 120 -28.36 -4.27 5.35
C ALA A 120 -26.91 -4.80 5.16
N PRO A 121 -26.48 -5.94 5.77
CA PRO A 121 -25.14 -6.47 5.58
C PRO A 121 -24.82 -6.84 4.13
N ASP A 122 -25.79 -7.41 3.41
CA ASP A 122 -25.63 -7.80 1.99
C ASP A 122 -25.47 -6.57 1.08
N GLN A 123 -26.16 -5.48 1.41
CA GLN A 123 -26.08 -4.23 0.66
C GLN A 123 -24.72 -3.54 0.87
N LEU A 124 -24.24 -3.48 2.12
CA LEU A 124 -22.92 -2.96 2.46
C LEU A 124 -21.78 -3.79 1.86
N LEU A 125 -21.92 -5.12 1.85
CA LEU A 125 -20.94 -6.03 1.22
C LEU A 125 -20.82 -5.74 -0.28
N ARG A 126 -21.95 -5.61 -1.00
CA ARG A 126 -21.94 -5.26 -2.44
C ARG A 126 -21.27 -3.91 -2.72
N GLU A 127 -21.54 -2.90 -1.90
CA GLU A 127 -20.90 -1.59 -2.04
C GLU A 127 -19.39 -1.64 -1.76
N ALA A 128 -18.97 -2.43 -0.76
CA ALA A 128 -17.57 -2.64 -0.43
C ALA A 128 -16.82 -3.39 -1.54
N GLU A 129 -17.42 -4.42 -2.13
CA GLU A 129 -16.89 -5.15 -3.29
C GLU A 129 -16.71 -4.21 -4.49
N GLU A 130 -17.69 -3.35 -4.78
CA GLU A 130 -17.61 -2.39 -5.88
C GLU A 130 -16.49 -1.36 -5.65
N LYS A 131 -16.36 -0.83 -4.43
CA LYS A 131 -15.28 0.11 -4.06
C LYS A 131 -13.90 -0.55 -4.14
N THR A 132 -13.77 -1.79 -3.67
CA THR A 132 -12.51 -2.56 -3.73
C THR A 132 -12.10 -2.80 -5.18
N LYS A 133 -13.06 -3.16 -6.04
CA LYS A 133 -12.81 -3.31 -7.48
C LYS A 133 -12.31 -2.00 -8.11
N LYS A 134 -12.96 -0.86 -7.82
CA LYS A 134 -12.54 0.46 -8.30
C LYS A 134 -11.13 0.82 -7.82
N PHE A 135 -10.81 0.50 -6.57
CA PHE A 135 -9.47 0.71 -6.01
C PHE A 135 -8.42 -0.12 -6.75
N MET A 136 -8.65 -1.43 -6.92
CA MET A 136 -7.75 -2.33 -7.64
C MET A 136 -7.51 -1.88 -9.09
N ASP A 137 -8.56 -1.45 -9.78
CA ASP A 137 -8.46 -0.89 -11.13
C ASP A 137 -7.61 0.39 -11.15
N ALA A 138 -7.76 1.27 -10.15
CA ALA A 138 -6.94 2.47 -10.02
C ALA A 138 -5.47 2.12 -9.73
N THR A 139 -5.20 1.16 -8.84
CA THR A 139 -3.85 0.69 -8.55
C THR A 139 -3.15 0.14 -9.79
N LYS A 140 -3.88 -0.66 -10.60
CA LYS A 140 -3.37 -1.19 -11.86
C LYS A 140 -2.99 -0.08 -12.83
N ARG A 141 -3.85 0.93 -13.02
CA ARG A 141 -3.56 2.09 -13.89
C ARG A 141 -2.34 2.87 -13.41
N MET A 142 -2.18 3.07 -12.10
CA MET A 142 -0.99 3.74 -11.56
C MET A 142 0.29 2.95 -11.85
N SER A 143 0.24 1.61 -11.73
CA SER A 143 1.37 0.73 -12.08
C SER A 143 1.74 0.87 -13.56
N GLU A 144 0.75 0.84 -14.45
CA GLU A 144 0.95 1.02 -15.90
C GLU A 144 1.58 2.39 -16.23
N VAL A 145 1.14 3.47 -15.56
CA VAL A 145 1.72 4.80 -15.71
C VAL A 145 3.17 4.85 -15.20
N ALA A 146 3.46 4.22 -14.06
CA ALA A 146 4.80 4.16 -13.52
C ALA A 146 5.77 3.42 -14.46
N GLU A 147 5.34 2.32 -15.06
CA GLU A 147 6.10 1.59 -16.08
C GLU A 147 6.37 2.45 -17.31
N GLN A 148 5.38 3.20 -17.80
CA GLN A 148 5.56 4.11 -18.93
C GLN A 148 6.56 5.24 -18.61
N ILE A 149 6.52 5.79 -17.40
CA ILE A 149 7.47 6.82 -16.95
C ILE A 149 8.88 6.24 -16.89
N ALA A 150 9.05 5.03 -16.34
CA ALA A 150 10.34 4.34 -16.28
C ALA A 150 10.90 4.05 -17.69
N ALA A 151 10.05 3.59 -18.61
CA ALA A 151 10.43 3.35 -20.00
C ALA A 151 10.85 4.65 -20.70
N ARG A 152 10.12 5.76 -20.49
CA ARG A 152 10.50 7.08 -21.03
C ARG A 152 11.83 7.57 -20.48
N ARG A 153 12.06 7.44 -19.17
CA ARG A 153 13.36 7.80 -18.55
C ARG A 153 14.51 7.02 -19.19
N LYS A 154 14.36 5.71 -19.34
CA LYS A 154 15.37 4.84 -19.97
C LYS A 154 15.62 5.21 -21.44
N ALA A 155 14.59 5.61 -22.17
CA ALA A 155 14.74 6.09 -23.55
C ALA A 155 15.48 7.44 -23.63
N ILE A 156 15.19 8.36 -22.72
CA ILE A 156 15.89 9.66 -22.63
C ILE A 156 17.36 9.45 -22.26
N GLU A 157 17.64 8.59 -21.29
CA GLU A 157 19.00 8.26 -20.84
C GLU A 157 19.82 7.66 -21.98
N LYS A 158 19.24 6.73 -22.75
CA LYS A 158 19.87 6.17 -23.96
C LYS A 158 20.11 7.22 -25.05
N ALA A 159 19.19 8.17 -25.22
CA ALA A 159 19.32 9.24 -26.22
C ALA A 159 20.44 10.24 -25.86
N LEU A 160 20.59 10.54 -24.56
CA LEU A 160 21.68 11.37 -24.03
C LEU A 160 23.04 10.67 -24.19
N ASP A 161 23.11 9.36 -23.96
CA ASP A 161 24.34 8.56 -24.14
C ASP A 161 24.81 8.51 -25.61
N THR A 162 23.88 8.59 -26.57
CA THR A 162 24.21 8.68 -28.01
C THR A 162 24.52 10.09 -28.51
N SER A 163 24.36 11.12 -27.68
CA SER A 163 24.54 12.53 -28.08
C SER A 163 25.99 13.02 -27.94
N ASP A 164 26.87 12.29 -27.26
CA ASP A 164 28.28 12.67 -27.07
C ASP A 164 29.16 12.47 -28.32
N ASP A 165 28.63 11.82 -29.38
CA ASP A 165 29.33 11.58 -30.65
C ASP A 165 29.05 12.64 -31.74
N ILE A 166 28.32 13.72 -31.44
CA ILE A 166 28.13 14.81 -32.41
C ILE A 166 29.33 15.76 -32.32
N GLU A 167 30.38 15.45 -33.09
CA GLU A 167 31.43 16.42 -33.44
C GLU A 167 30.77 17.68 -34.04
N ILE A 168 30.72 18.76 -33.26
CA ILE A 168 30.32 20.08 -33.78
C ILE A 168 31.45 20.54 -34.72
N PRO A 169 31.22 20.69 -36.04
CA PRO A 169 32.26 21.16 -36.94
C PRO A 169 32.51 22.64 -36.66
N VAL A 170 33.62 22.96 -36.00
CA VAL A 170 34.09 24.33 -35.79
C VAL A 170 34.47 24.91 -37.14
N SER A 171 33.54 25.64 -37.76
CA SER A 171 33.83 26.34 -39.02
C SER A 171 34.89 27.41 -38.79
N LYS A 172 36.09 27.19 -39.34
CA LYS A 172 37.18 28.18 -39.38
C LYS A 172 36.76 29.33 -40.31
N ARG A 173 36.16 30.40 -39.77
CA ARG A 173 36.06 31.69 -40.45
C ARG A 173 37.32 32.50 -40.20
N SER A 174 38.32 32.31 -41.05
CA SER A 174 39.45 33.22 -41.21
C SER A 174 38.94 34.53 -41.85
N ARG A 175 38.61 35.54 -41.05
CA ARG A 175 38.54 36.92 -41.56
C ARG A 175 39.95 37.49 -41.58
N LYS A 176 40.53 37.61 -42.79
CA LYS A 176 41.56 38.62 -43.04
C LYS A 176 40.92 39.99 -42.80
N LEU A 177 41.42 40.74 -41.82
CA LEU A 177 41.24 42.19 -41.78
C LEU A 177 42.50 42.77 -42.41
N ASP A 178 42.34 43.34 -43.60
CA ASP A 178 43.19 44.42 -44.08
C ASP A 178 42.74 45.69 -43.34
N ILE A 179 43.66 46.31 -42.59
CA ILE A 179 43.95 47.76 -42.45
C ILE A 179 45.30 47.84 -41.73
#